data_AF-A0AA38M897-F1
#
_entry.id   AF-A0AA38M897-F1
#
_cell.length_a   1.000
_cell.length_b   1.000
_cell.length_c   1.000
_cell.angle_alpha   90.00
_cell.angle_beta   90.00
_cell.angle_gamma   90.00
#
_symmetry.space_group_name_H-M   'P 1'
#
loop_
_entity.id
_entity.type
_entity.pdbx_description
1 polymer ?
#
loop_
_entity_poly.entity_id
_entity_poly.type
_entity_poly.pdbx_seq_one_letter_code
_entity_poly.pdbx_strand_id
1 'polypeptide(L)'
;MGIEVHRDGGLILLVLDPSHSPQQMAQFGDTNSSAVALRLLRKSEAAMKARQYQIVAVVGTIDSDQQYQQSKILRGTRIPQDR
;
A
#
# COMPACT_ATOMS: atom_id res chain seq x y z
N MET A 1 -2.19 6.32 3.71
CA MET A 1 -1.11 5.44 3.20
C MET A 1 -0.72 5.92 1.82
N GLY A 2 0.55 5.82 1.44
CA GLY A 2 1.09 6.49 0.25
C GLY A 2 2.54 6.09 -0.06
N ILE A 3 3.24 6.94 -0.80
CA ILE A 3 4.62 6.73 -1.24
C ILE A 3 5.41 8.04 -1.11
N GLU A 4 6.66 7.94 -0.64
CA GLU A 4 7.62 9.04 -0.64
C GLU A 4 8.56 8.86 -1.84
N VAL A 5 8.83 9.96 -2.57
CA VAL A 5 9.82 10.01 -3.64
C VAL A 5 10.99 10.85 -3.15
N HIS A 6 12.13 10.22 -2.96
CA HIS A 6 13.34 10.88 -2.50
C HIS A 6 14.03 11.62 -3.66
N ARG A 7 14.95 12.53 -3.34
CA ARG A 7 15.66 13.36 -4.34
C ARG A 7 16.51 12.55 -5.31
N ASP A 8 16.96 11.37 -4.88
CA ASP A 8 17.70 10.39 -5.68
C ASP A 8 16.76 9.49 -6.53
N GLY A 9 15.45 9.73 -6.48
CA GLY A 9 14.43 8.90 -7.13
C GLY A 9 14.05 7.64 -6.35
N GLY A 10 14.64 7.40 -5.17
CA GLY A 10 14.30 6.26 -4.33
C GLY A 10 12.85 6.32 -3.86
N LEU A 11 12.19 5.17 -3.86
CA LEU A 11 10.80 5.04 -3.43
C LEU A 11 10.71 4.39 -2.04
N ILE A 12 9.91 5.00 -1.16
CA ILE A 12 9.55 4.43 0.14
C ILE A 12 8.05 4.33 0.24
N LEU A 13 7.54 3.10 0.41
CA LEU A 13 6.13 2.86 0.66
C LEU A 13 5.79 3.20 2.11
N LEU A 14 4.63 3.81 2.34
CA LEU A 14 4.06 4.07 3.67
C LEU A 14 2.92 3.10 3.93
N VAL A 15 3.25 1.97 4.57
CA VAL A 15 2.34 0.83 4.77
C VAL A 15 1.94 0.73 6.23
N LEU A 16 0.63 0.70 6.49
CA LEU A 16 0.08 0.34 7.80
C LEU A 16 0.07 -1.18 7.93
N ASP A 17 0.57 -1.68 9.05
CA ASP A 17 0.57 -3.10 9.37
C ASP A 17 -0.46 -3.37 10.47
N PRO A 18 -1.46 -4.25 10.26
CA PRO A 18 -2.44 -4.59 11.28
C PRO A 18 -1.84 -5.30 12.50
N SER A 19 -0.58 -5.75 12.43
CA SER A 19 0.13 -6.33 13.57
C SER A 19 0.71 -5.30 14.54
N HIS A 20 0.77 -4.01 14.17
CA HIS A 20 1.23 -2.96 15.09
C HIS A 20 0.24 -2.76 16.24
N SER A 21 0.76 -2.64 17.46
CA SER A 21 -0.07 -2.41 18.65
C SER A 21 -0.65 -0.99 18.66
N PRO A 22 -1.77 -0.76 19.37
CA PRO A 22 -2.30 0.58 19.58
C PRO A 22 -1.27 1.56 20.17
N GLN A 23 -0.39 1.09 21.06
CA GLN A 23 0.67 1.92 21.65
C GLN A 23 1.72 2.34 20.62
N GLN A 24 2.09 1.46 19.68
CA GLN A 24 2.99 1.79 18.58
C GLN A 24 2.34 2.82 17.64
N MET A 25 1.04 2.65 17.35
CA MET A 25 0.28 3.56 16.49
C MET A 25 -0.03 4.91 17.15
N ALA A 26 -0.14 4.98 18.47
CA ALA A 26 -0.38 6.24 19.18
C ALA A 26 0.76 7.27 18.99
N GLN A 27 1.98 6.81 18.67
CA GLN A 27 3.15 7.68 18.43
C GLN A 27 2.95 8.60 17.22
N PHE A 28 2.06 8.27 16.28
CA PHE A 28 1.75 9.15 15.15
C PHE A 28 0.90 10.37 15.52
N GLY A 29 0.31 10.40 16.71
CA GLY A 29 -0.46 11.54 17.22
C GLY A 29 0.39 12.69 17.76
N ASP A 30 1.70 12.49 17.93
CA ASP A 30 2.63 13.49 18.46
C ASP A 30 3.73 13.81 17.44
N THR A 31 3.88 15.10 17.12
CA THR A 31 4.87 15.57 16.14
C THR A 31 6.31 15.40 16.65
N ASN A 32 6.52 15.38 17.98
CA ASN A 32 7.86 15.20 18.57
C ASN A 32 8.43 13.79 18.41
N SER A 33 7.56 12.77 18.23
CA SER A 33 7.97 11.38 18.03
C SER A 33 7.80 10.90 16.58
N SER A 34 7.32 11.78 15.69
CA SER A 34 6.98 11.49 14.29
C SER A 34 8.10 10.79 13.52
N ALA A 35 9.36 11.18 13.70
CA ALA A 35 10.48 10.58 12.98
C ALA A 35 10.71 9.09 13.34
N VAL A 36 10.52 8.73 14.61
CA VAL A 36 10.63 7.34 15.08
C VAL A 36 9.40 6.55 14.67
N ALA A 37 8.21 7.14 14.84
CA ALA A 37 6.95 6.54 14.43
C ALA A 37 6.97 6.19 12.93
N LEU A 38 7.46 7.10 12.06
CA LEU A 38 7.55 6.87 10.61
C LEU A 38 8.37 5.63 10.21
N ARG A 39 9.32 5.17 11.05
CA ARG A 39 10.06 3.93 10.78
C ARG A 39 9.15 2.70 10.76
N LEU A 40 8.02 2.71 11.48
CA LEU A 40 7.04 1.62 11.46
C LEU A 40 6.31 1.53 10.11
N LEU A 41 6.11 2.66 9.43
CA LEU A 41 5.36 2.72 8.15
C LEU A 41 6.25 2.54 6.93
N ARG A 42 7.49 3.04 6.99
CA ARG A 42 8.38 3.09 5.84
C ARG A 42 8.88 1.71 5.45
N LYS A 43 8.54 1.28 4.23
CA LYS A 43 9.04 0.06 3.59
C LYS A 43 9.76 0.46 2.31
N SER A 44 11.07 0.22 2.27
CA SER A 44 11.86 0.38 1.04
C SER A 44 11.61 -0.78 0.09
N GLU A 45 11.92 -0.59 -1.19
CA GLU A 45 11.89 -1.68 -2.19
C GLU A 45 12.73 -2.88 -1.75
N ALA A 46 13.90 -2.64 -1.16
CA ALA A 46 14.77 -3.70 -0.65
C ALA A 46 14.15 -4.53 0.49
N ALA A 47 13.13 -4.00 1.19
CA ALA A 47 12.38 -4.73 2.21
C ALA A 47 11.25 -5.59 1.62
N MET A 48 10.89 -5.40 0.35
CA MET A 48 9.79 -6.08 -0.32
C MET A 48 10.25 -7.38 -1.02
N LYS A 49 10.56 -8.42 -0.23
CA LYS A 49 11.24 -9.64 -0.71
C LYS A 49 10.33 -10.85 -0.99
N ALA A 50 9.01 -10.72 -0.85
CA ALA A 50 8.12 -11.83 -1.16
C ALA A 50 8.18 -12.17 -2.67
N ARG A 51 8.03 -13.45 -3.01
CA ARG A 51 8.07 -13.91 -4.41
C ARG A 51 7.01 -13.22 -5.28
N GLN A 52 5.85 -12.88 -4.70
CA GLN A 52 4.76 -12.23 -5.40
C GLN A 52 4.03 -11.29 -4.44
N TYR A 53 3.68 -10.11 -4.97
CA TYR A 53 2.77 -9.15 -4.33
C TYR A 53 1.52 -9.00 -5.19
N GLN A 54 0.37 -8.82 -4.54
CA GLN A 54 -0.90 -8.47 -5.18
C GLN A 54 -1.46 -7.25 -4.48
N ILE A 55 -1.97 -6.30 -5.26
CA ILE A 55 -2.64 -5.10 -4.77
C ILE A 55 -4.09 -5.12 -5.23
N VAL A 56 -4.98 -4.65 -4.36
CA VAL A 56 -6.38 -4.39 -4.70
C VAL A 56 -6.59 -2.89 -4.53
N ALA A 57 -7.00 -2.24 -5.62
CA ALA A 57 -7.29 -0.82 -5.61
C ALA A 57 -8.78 -0.61 -5.86
N VAL A 58 -9.40 0.25 -5.05
CA VAL A 58 -10.73 0.76 -5.33
C VAL A 58 -10.59 1.86 -6.39
N VAL A 59 -11.25 1.69 -7.54
CA VAL A 59 -11.12 2.59 -8.70
C VAL A 59 -12.38 3.41 -8.98
N GLY A 60 -13.45 3.18 -8.23
CA GLY A 60 -14.74 3.83 -8.42
C GLY A 60 -15.88 3.02 -7.79
N THR A 61 -17.10 3.38 -8.15
CA THR A 61 -18.34 2.69 -7.77
C THR A 61 -18.89 1.88 -8.95
N ILE A 62 -19.79 0.95 -8.66
CA ILE A 62 -20.57 0.22 -9.66
C ILE A 62 -21.92 0.91 -9.75
N ASP A 63 -22.17 1.60 -10.86
CA ASP A 63 -23.32 2.49 -11.02
C ASP A 63 -24.36 1.93 -11.99
N SER A 64 -24.11 0.75 -12.58
CA SER A 64 -25.03 0.10 -13.52
C SER A 64 -25.04 -1.42 -13.37
N ASP A 65 -26.16 -2.03 -13.77
CA ASP A 65 -26.28 -3.49 -13.83
C ASP A 65 -25.23 -4.11 -14.76
N GLN A 66 -24.87 -3.44 -15.85
CA GLN A 66 -23.83 -3.92 -16.76
C GLN A 66 -22.47 -4.01 -16.06
N GLN A 67 -22.07 -2.98 -15.32
CA GLN A 67 -20.84 -3.00 -14.52
C GLN A 67 -20.89 -4.08 -13.43
N TYR A 68 -22.06 -4.27 -12.80
CA TYR A 68 -22.26 -5.34 -11.82
C TYR A 68 -22.12 -6.74 -12.44
N GLN A 69 -22.69 -6.99 -13.63
CA GLN A 69 -22.49 -8.28 -14.31
C GLN A 69 -21.02 -8.49 -14.69
N GLN A 70 -20.33 -7.43 -15.13
CA GLN A 70 -18.90 -7.50 -15.46
C GLN A 70 -18.03 -7.77 -14.22
N SER A 71 -18.38 -7.22 -13.06
CA SER A 71 -17.61 -7.39 -11.82
C SER A 71 -17.67 -8.81 -11.25
N LYS A 72 -18.61 -9.64 -11.69
CA LYS A 72 -18.70 -11.06 -11.29
C LYS A 72 -17.48 -11.88 -11.73
N ILE A 73 -16.77 -11.42 -12.76
CA ILE A 73 -15.53 -12.01 -13.21
C ILE A 73 -14.37 -11.19 -12.64
N LEU A 74 -13.71 -11.70 -11.61
CA LEU A 74 -12.49 -11.10 -11.07
C LEU A 74 -11.35 -11.20 -12.09
N ARG A 75 -10.83 -10.03 -12.51
CA ARG A 75 -9.68 -9.92 -13.41
C ARG A 75 -8.53 -9.23 -12.68
N GLY A 76 -7.32 -9.73 -12.87
CA GLY A 76 -6.09 -9.13 -12.33
C GLY A 76 -5.13 -8.80 -13.46
N THR A 77 -4.41 -7.70 -13.34
CA THR A 77 -3.29 -7.37 -14.23
C THR A 77 -2.02 -8.01 -13.66
N ARG A 78 -1.34 -8.86 -14.45
CA ARG A 78 -0.03 -9.42 -14.08
C ARG A 78 1.09 -8.51 -14.59
N ILE A 79 2.10 -8.30 -13.74
CA ILE A 79 3.30 -7.54 -14.04
C ILE A 79 4.52 -8.39 -13.59
N PRO A 80 5.52 -8.60 -14.45
CA PRO A 80 5.52 -8.26 -15.88
C PRO A 80 4.43 -9.04 -16.64
N GLN A 81 4.01 -8.53 -17.79
CA GLN A 81 3.15 -9.30 -18.69
C GLN A 81 4.00 -10.46 -19.22
N ASP A 82 3.46 -11.70 -19.14
CA ASP A 82 4.10 -12.86 -19.76
C ASP A 82 4.37 -12.52 -21.24
N ARG A 83 5.61 -12.74 -21.72
CA ARG A 83 6.02 -12.48 -23.11
C ARG A 83 5.31 -13.42 -24.07
#